data_AF-A0A956CNM2-F1
#
_entry.id   AF-A0A956CNM2-F1
#
_cell.length_a   1.000
_cell.length_b   1.000
_cell.length_c   1.000
_cell.angle_alpha   90.00
_cell.angle_beta   90.00
_cell.angle_gamma   90.00
#
_symmetry.space_group_name_H-M   'P 1'
#
loop_
_entity.id
_entity.type
_entity.pdbx_description
1 polymer ?
#
loop_
_entity_poly.entity_id
_entity_poly.type
_entity_poly.pdbx_seq_one_letter_code
_entity_poly.pdbx_strand_id
1 'polypeptide(L)'
;MFEFADPTLARLDMLSVRAVCCVAFDDERPAGGVLSLVDWRLAGAVSRRMRDGFISGAVGERVLLGTNGKFPFDKVVVVGAGPKRAFDVDAFEAVATATFGVLAELEVHEAAWELPGVPTAVPAEAAFERLVPCMRRDTNLDELTLLGSPDLAKPLAVVLERDRRKAQSIVPPG
;
A
#
# COMPACT_ATOMS: atom_id res chain seq x y z
N MET A 1 14.13 0.39 2.38
CA MET A 1 14.35 1.76 1.86
C MET A 1 13.01 2.31 1.41
N PHE A 2 12.74 3.61 1.61
CA PHE A 2 11.51 4.23 1.15
C PHE A 2 11.77 5.14 -0.05
N GLU A 3 10.96 5.02 -1.08
CA GLU A 3 10.93 5.92 -2.22
C GLU A 3 9.50 6.44 -2.47
N PHE A 4 9.36 7.51 -3.24
CA PHE A 4 8.07 8.04 -3.67
C PHE A 4 7.96 8.02 -5.19
N ALA A 5 6.76 7.71 -5.67
CA ALA A 5 6.41 7.88 -7.07
C ALA A 5 4.96 8.35 -7.20
N ASP A 6 4.70 9.23 -8.18
CA ASP A 6 3.33 9.67 -8.44
C ASP A 6 2.45 8.48 -8.84
N PRO A 7 1.20 8.40 -8.36
CA PRO A 7 0.27 7.33 -8.71
C PRO A 7 -0.32 7.57 -10.11
N THR A 8 0.49 7.41 -11.15
CA THR A 8 0.10 7.57 -12.55
C THR A 8 0.46 6.33 -13.36
N LEU A 9 -0.26 6.05 -14.47
CA LEU A 9 0.05 4.92 -15.35
C LEU A 9 1.49 4.96 -15.87
N ALA A 10 1.98 6.13 -16.26
CA ALA A 10 3.34 6.30 -16.73
C ALA A 10 4.38 5.92 -15.65
N ARG A 11 4.12 6.27 -14.39
CA ARG A 11 5.00 5.86 -13.28
C ARG A 11 4.89 4.38 -12.97
N LEU A 12 3.70 3.79 -13.00
CA LEU A 12 3.54 2.34 -12.85
C LEU A 12 4.32 1.55 -13.92
N ASP A 13 4.42 2.08 -15.14
CA ASP A 13 5.18 1.47 -16.24
C ASP A 13 6.70 1.53 -16.06
N MET A 14 7.18 2.36 -15.13
CA MET A 14 8.59 2.55 -14.83
C MET A 14 9.01 1.89 -13.51
N LEU A 15 8.08 1.30 -12.76
CA LEU A 15 8.40 0.65 -11.49
C LEU A 15 9.27 -0.60 -11.73
N SER A 16 10.35 -0.70 -10.96
CA SER A 16 11.20 -1.89 -10.90
C SER A 16 10.93 -2.68 -9.62
N VAL A 17 9.67 -3.09 -9.42
CA VAL A 17 9.20 -3.82 -8.23
C VAL A 17 8.57 -5.17 -8.63
N ARG A 18 8.36 -6.09 -7.67
CA ARG A 18 7.73 -7.40 -7.93
C ARG A 18 6.23 -7.39 -7.75
N ALA A 19 5.73 -6.50 -6.90
CA ALA A 19 4.33 -6.38 -6.58
C ALA A 19 3.91 -4.92 -6.42
N VAL A 20 2.71 -4.61 -6.93
CA VAL A 20 1.99 -3.38 -6.59
C VAL A 20 0.83 -3.74 -5.68
N CYS A 21 0.74 -3.08 -4.54
CA CYS A 21 -0.31 -3.26 -3.57
C CYS A 21 -1.33 -2.12 -3.68
N CYS A 22 -2.60 -2.50 -3.70
CA CYS A 22 -3.75 -1.63 -3.84
C CYS A 22 -4.81 -1.98 -2.79
N VAL A 23 -5.80 -1.11 -2.66
CA VAL A 23 -6.87 -1.17 -1.70
C VAL A 23 -8.21 -1.12 -2.44
N ALA A 24 -9.14 -1.94 -2.00
CA ALA A 24 -10.53 -1.91 -2.42
C ALA A 24 -11.42 -1.52 -1.24
N PHE A 25 -12.29 -0.54 -1.44
CA PHE A 25 -13.35 -0.21 -0.48
C PHE A 25 -14.66 -0.91 -0.86
N ASP A 26 -15.49 -1.25 0.11
CA ASP A 26 -16.76 -1.94 -0.12
C ASP A 26 -17.85 -1.04 -0.73
N ASP A 27 -17.81 0.26 -0.41
CA ASP A 27 -18.79 1.27 -0.80
C ASP A 27 -18.31 2.19 -1.92
N GLU A 28 -17.15 1.91 -2.51
CA GLU A 28 -16.58 2.69 -3.61
C GLU A 28 -16.72 1.94 -4.95
N ARG A 29 -17.54 2.47 -5.87
CA ARG A 29 -17.63 1.99 -7.25
C ARG A 29 -17.73 3.17 -8.23
N PRO A 30 -16.94 3.20 -9.33
CA PRO A 30 -15.83 2.30 -9.65
C PRO A 30 -14.69 2.42 -8.64
N ALA A 31 -13.76 1.45 -8.60
CA ALA A 31 -12.60 1.51 -7.72
C ALA A 31 -11.80 2.81 -7.93
N GLY A 32 -11.31 3.40 -6.84
CA GLY A 32 -10.45 4.58 -6.88
C GLY A 32 -8.95 4.24 -6.90
N GLY A 33 -8.12 5.27 -6.70
CA GLY A 33 -6.69 5.13 -6.43
C GLY A 33 -5.90 4.38 -7.51
N VAL A 34 -4.84 3.70 -7.08
CA VAL A 34 -3.98 2.90 -7.96
C VAL A 34 -4.74 1.71 -8.55
N LEU A 35 -5.73 1.17 -7.83
CA LEU A 35 -6.56 0.07 -8.31
C LEU A 35 -7.33 0.42 -9.60
N SER A 36 -7.75 1.68 -9.75
CA SER A 36 -8.39 2.18 -10.97
C SER A 36 -7.46 2.17 -12.19
N LEU A 37 -6.18 2.50 -11.99
CA LEU A 37 -5.16 2.51 -13.04
C LEU A 37 -4.81 1.09 -13.46
N VAL A 38 -4.68 0.19 -12.47
CA VAL A 38 -4.52 -1.25 -12.71
C VAL A 38 -5.71 -1.78 -13.51
N ASP A 39 -6.93 -1.45 -13.11
CA ASP A 39 -8.13 -1.91 -13.81
C ASP A 39 -8.18 -1.44 -15.27
N TRP A 40 -7.84 -0.17 -15.50
CA TRP A 40 -7.73 0.39 -16.85
C TRP A 40 -6.74 -0.42 -17.70
N ARG A 41 -5.53 -0.67 -17.18
CA ARG A 41 -4.49 -1.42 -17.90
C ARG A 41 -4.88 -2.87 -18.15
N LEU A 42 -5.62 -3.48 -17.22
CA LEU A 42 -6.13 -4.84 -17.32
C LEU A 42 -7.49 -4.92 -18.05
N ALA A 43 -7.88 -3.85 -18.77
CA ALA A 43 -9.10 -3.79 -19.57
C ALA A 43 -10.37 -4.15 -18.77
N GLY A 44 -10.53 -3.58 -17.58
CA GLY A 44 -11.72 -3.73 -16.74
C GLY A 44 -11.78 -5.05 -15.96
N ALA A 45 -10.67 -5.76 -15.82
CA ALA A 45 -10.62 -7.07 -15.18
C ALA A 45 -10.91 -7.04 -13.67
N VAL A 46 -10.54 -5.96 -12.98
CA VAL A 46 -10.88 -5.71 -11.57
C VAL A 46 -12.35 -5.32 -11.47
N SER A 47 -12.82 -4.40 -12.31
CA SER A 47 -14.23 -3.99 -12.35
C SER A 47 -15.18 -5.17 -12.58
N ARG A 48 -14.84 -6.10 -13.49
CA ARG A 48 -15.60 -7.34 -13.67
C ARG A 48 -15.67 -8.17 -12.39
N ARG A 49 -14.53 -8.42 -11.76
CA ARG A 49 -14.45 -9.18 -10.49
C ARG A 49 -15.20 -8.51 -9.34
N MET A 50 -15.20 -7.18 -9.28
CA MET A 50 -15.99 -6.44 -8.31
C MET A 50 -17.49 -6.56 -8.56
N ARG A 51 -17.94 -6.51 -9.82
CA ARG A 51 -19.36 -6.70 -10.17
C ARG A 51 -19.86 -8.11 -9.89
N ASP A 52 -19.01 -9.11 -10.11
CA ASP A 52 -19.34 -10.52 -9.88
C ASP A 52 -19.19 -10.93 -8.40
N GLY A 53 -18.79 -10.00 -7.52
CA GLY A 53 -18.64 -10.22 -6.08
C GLY A 53 -17.36 -10.94 -5.65
N PHE A 54 -16.43 -11.20 -6.56
CA PHE A 54 -15.14 -11.82 -6.25
C PHE A 54 -14.17 -10.88 -5.51
N ILE A 55 -14.24 -9.57 -5.80
CA ILE A 55 -13.56 -8.53 -5.01
C ILE A 55 -14.65 -7.69 -4.36
N SER A 56 -14.84 -7.86 -3.07
CA SER A 56 -15.87 -7.16 -2.31
C SER A 56 -15.38 -5.83 -1.77
N GLY A 57 -14.12 -5.74 -1.35
CA GLY A 57 -13.57 -4.64 -0.57
C GLY A 57 -13.77 -4.80 0.94
N ALA A 58 -14.28 -5.94 1.42
CA ALA A 58 -14.52 -6.19 2.83
C ALA A 58 -13.22 -6.21 3.66
N VAL A 59 -13.30 -5.77 4.92
CA VAL A 59 -12.15 -5.79 5.84
C VAL A 59 -11.54 -7.19 5.93
N GLY A 60 -10.22 -7.28 5.72
CA GLY A 60 -9.47 -8.54 5.79
C GLY A 60 -9.50 -9.37 4.49
N GLU A 61 -10.22 -8.93 3.46
CA GLU A 61 -10.13 -9.53 2.12
C GLU A 61 -8.71 -9.33 1.55
N ARG A 62 -8.14 -10.40 0.97
CA ARG A 62 -6.83 -10.39 0.34
C ARG A 62 -6.94 -11.11 -1.00
N VAL A 63 -6.69 -10.39 -2.09
CA VAL A 63 -6.79 -10.93 -3.46
C VAL A 63 -5.49 -10.70 -4.21
N LEU A 64 -4.96 -11.76 -4.83
CA LEU A 64 -3.79 -11.68 -5.70
C LEU A 64 -4.22 -11.78 -7.16
N LEU A 65 -3.78 -10.83 -7.97
CA LEU A 65 -4.01 -10.77 -9.40
C LEU A 65 -2.69 -10.85 -10.16
N GLY A 66 -2.66 -11.66 -11.22
CA GLY A 66 -1.55 -11.65 -12.19
C GLY A 66 -1.71 -10.51 -13.20
N THR A 67 -0.61 -9.85 -13.55
CA THR A 67 -0.62 -8.76 -14.55
C THR A 67 -0.57 -9.27 -15.99
N ASN A 68 -0.22 -10.53 -16.22
CA ASN A 68 -0.09 -11.16 -17.55
C ASN A 68 0.76 -10.34 -18.53
N GLY A 69 1.87 -9.77 -18.04
CA GLY A 69 2.81 -8.97 -18.83
C GLY A 69 2.30 -7.59 -19.23
N LYS A 70 1.17 -7.11 -18.68
CA LYS A 70 0.64 -5.77 -18.95
C LYS A 70 1.32 -4.66 -18.15
N PHE A 71 2.16 -5.04 -17.19
CA PHE A 71 3.00 -4.19 -16.36
C PHE A 71 4.40 -4.81 -16.26
N PRO A 72 5.43 -4.04 -15.86
CA PRO A 72 6.78 -4.56 -15.60
C PRO A 72 6.84 -5.47 -14.36
N PHE A 73 5.86 -5.34 -13.45
CA PHE A 73 5.68 -6.20 -12.27
C PHE A 73 4.65 -7.30 -12.55
N ASP A 74 4.77 -8.44 -11.85
CA ASP A 74 3.97 -9.64 -12.13
C ASP A 74 2.68 -9.72 -11.29
N LYS A 75 2.68 -9.06 -10.13
CA LYS A 75 1.66 -9.23 -9.08
C LYS A 75 0.97 -7.92 -8.74
N VAL A 76 -0.35 -7.97 -8.62
CA VAL A 76 -1.14 -6.94 -7.93
C VAL A 76 -1.79 -7.58 -6.71
N VAL A 77 -1.49 -7.06 -5.54
CA VAL A 77 -2.15 -7.42 -4.28
C VAL A 77 -3.26 -6.40 -4.03
N VAL A 78 -4.48 -6.87 -3.82
CA VAL A 78 -5.62 -6.04 -3.44
C VAL A 78 -6.05 -6.42 -2.02
N VAL A 79 -6.07 -5.43 -1.13
CA VAL A 79 -6.54 -5.60 0.25
C VAL A 79 -7.86 -4.85 0.44
N GLY A 80 -8.85 -5.51 1.03
CA GLY A 80 -10.12 -4.89 1.35
C GLY A 80 -10.02 -4.01 2.60
N ALA A 81 -10.47 -2.77 2.48
CA ALA A 81 -10.41 -1.75 3.54
C ALA A 81 -11.77 -1.47 4.22
N GLY A 82 -12.83 -2.18 3.82
CA GLY A 82 -14.19 -1.91 4.27
C GLY A 82 -14.73 -0.59 3.70
N PRO A 83 -15.59 0.12 4.44
CA PRO A 83 -16.25 1.32 3.93
C PRO A 83 -15.31 2.52 3.95
N LYS A 84 -15.12 3.17 2.78
CA LYS A 84 -14.26 4.34 2.61
C LYS A 84 -14.67 5.49 3.52
N ARG A 85 -15.97 5.66 3.75
CA ARG A 85 -16.52 6.71 4.63
C ARG A 85 -16.15 6.55 6.11
N ALA A 86 -15.76 5.35 6.54
CA ALA A 86 -15.33 5.07 7.91
C ALA A 86 -13.82 4.80 8.00
N PHE A 87 -13.09 5.05 6.91
CA PHE A 87 -11.66 4.80 6.89
C PHE A 87 -10.91 5.83 7.73
N ASP A 88 -10.16 5.37 8.72
CA ASP A 88 -9.40 6.17 9.66
C ASP A 88 -7.99 5.60 9.88
N VAL A 89 -7.28 6.09 10.89
CA VAL A 89 -5.90 5.68 11.19
C VAL A 89 -5.81 4.22 11.63
N ASP A 90 -6.81 3.69 12.33
CA ASP A 90 -6.81 2.30 12.80
C ASP A 90 -7.13 1.35 11.64
N ALA A 91 -8.06 1.74 10.76
CA ALA A 91 -8.32 1.05 9.50
C ALA A 91 -7.08 1.05 8.59
N PHE A 92 -6.35 2.16 8.52
CA PHE A 92 -5.08 2.25 7.79
C PHE A 92 -4.04 1.26 8.33
N GLU A 93 -3.85 1.20 9.65
CA GLU A 93 -2.91 0.26 10.27
C GLU A 93 -3.30 -1.20 10.00
N ALA A 94 -4.59 -1.53 10.06
CA ALA A 94 -5.07 -2.87 9.74
C ALA A 94 -4.78 -3.25 8.27
N VAL A 95 -5.02 -2.34 7.33
CA VAL A 95 -4.73 -2.55 5.90
C VAL A 95 -3.23 -2.63 5.63
N ALA A 96 -2.41 -1.80 6.30
CA ALA A 96 -0.95 -1.87 6.22
C ALA A 96 -0.44 -3.23 6.70
N THR A 97 -0.92 -3.68 7.87
CA THR A 97 -0.57 -4.97 8.47
C THR A 97 -0.94 -6.12 7.54
N ALA A 98 -2.16 -6.12 6.99
CA ALA A 98 -2.61 -7.14 6.05
C ALA A 98 -1.78 -7.13 4.75
N THR A 99 -1.47 -5.95 4.21
CA THR A 99 -0.66 -5.80 2.99
C THR A 99 0.74 -6.37 3.19
N PHE A 100 1.39 -5.99 4.28
CA PHE A 100 2.74 -6.44 4.60
C PHE A 100 2.81 -7.92 4.93
N GLY A 101 1.81 -8.46 5.63
CA GLY A 101 1.69 -9.90 5.83
C GLY A 101 1.61 -10.67 4.50
N VAL A 102 0.84 -10.18 3.52
CA VAL A 102 0.80 -10.79 2.18
C VAL A 102 2.16 -10.70 1.48
N LEU A 103 2.84 -9.56 1.56
CA LEU A 103 4.16 -9.41 0.93
C LEU A 103 5.21 -10.35 1.54
N ALA A 104 5.17 -10.57 2.86
CA ALA A 104 6.00 -11.57 3.52
C ALA A 104 5.65 -13.01 3.08
N GLU A 105 4.36 -13.36 3.06
CA GLU A 105 3.91 -14.69 2.59
C GLU A 105 4.33 -14.96 1.13
N LEU A 106 4.45 -13.92 0.31
CA LEU A 106 4.88 -14.00 -1.09
C LEU A 106 6.40 -13.88 -1.29
N GLU A 107 7.17 -13.74 -0.21
CA GLU A 107 8.63 -13.51 -0.23
C GLU A 107 9.03 -12.36 -1.18
N VAL A 108 8.27 -11.26 -1.14
CA VAL A 108 8.56 -10.07 -1.93
C VAL A 108 9.53 -9.15 -1.17
N HIS A 109 10.62 -8.76 -1.83
CA HIS A 109 11.65 -7.87 -1.29
C HIS A 109 11.51 -6.43 -1.79
N GLU A 110 10.92 -6.24 -2.97
CA GLU A 110 10.68 -4.94 -3.59
C GLU A 110 9.21 -4.78 -4.01
N ALA A 111 8.52 -3.80 -3.43
CA ALA A 111 7.10 -3.57 -3.68
C ALA A 111 6.79 -2.08 -3.81
N ALA A 112 5.68 -1.76 -4.46
CA ALA A 112 5.06 -0.45 -4.38
C ALA A 112 3.70 -0.57 -3.70
N TRP A 113 3.32 0.42 -2.90
CA TRP A 113 2.02 0.44 -2.21
C TRP A 113 1.40 1.82 -2.29
N GLU A 114 0.10 1.87 -2.58
CA GLU A 114 -0.65 3.12 -2.43
C GLU A 114 -0.80 3.50 -0.96
N LEU A 115 -0.94 4.81 -0.69
CA LEU A 115 -1.20 5.33 0.64
C LEU A 115 -2.70 5.63 0.79
N PRO A 116 -3.53 4.63 1.17
CA PRO A 116 -4.98 4.79 1.18
C PRO A 116 -5.39 5.89 2.17
N GLY A 117 -6.24 6.81 1.72
CA GLY A 117 -6.81 7.85 2.57
C GLY A 117 -5.81 8.94 3.03
N VAL A 118 -4.54 8.90 2.63
CA VAL A 118 -3.54 9.91 3.04
C VAL A 118 -3.47 11.04 2.00
N PRO A 119 -3.44 12.33 2.40
CA PRO A 119 -3.56 12.87 3.75
C PRO A 119 -5.00 13.20 4.18
N THR A 120 -6.01 12.85 3.38
CA THR A 120 -7.39 13.35 3.53
C THR A 120 -8.17 12.72 4.69
N ALA A 121 -8.25 11.40 4.73
CA ALA A 121 -8.90 10.64 5.79
C ALA A 121 -7.95 10.37 6.97
N VAL A 122 -6.66 10.19 6.65
CA VAL A 122 -5.61 9.92 7.65
C VAL A 122 -4.49 10.96 7.52
N PRO A 123 -4.17 11.72 8.58
CA PRO A 123 -3.04 12.65 8.55
C PRO A 123 -1.72 11.93 8.25
N ALA A 124 -0.86 12.55 7.43
CA ALA A 124 0.36 11.93 6.95
C ALA A 124 1.31 11.45 8.07
N GLU A 125 1.56 12.26 9.10
CA GLU A 125 2.40 11.84 10.23
C GLU A 125 1.82 10.62 10.94
N ALA A 126 0.51 10.60 11.21
CA ALA A 126 -0.16 9.48 11.88
C ALA A 126 -0.09 8.20 11.02
N ALA A 127 -0.30 8.31 9.71
CA ALA A 127 -0.15 7.19 8.79
C ALA A 127 1.27 6.61 8.84
N PHE A 128 2.30 7.45 8.76
CA PHE A 128 3.69 6.98 8.79
C PHE A 128 4.11 6.42 10.16
N GLU A 129 3.59 6.96 11.26
CA GLU A 129 3.81 6.43 12.60
C GLU A 129 3.26 5.01 12.77
N ARG A 130 2.16 4.66 12.08
CA ARG A 130 1.63 3.28 12.03
C ARG A 130 2.33 2.42 10.98
N LEU A 131 2.73 3.01 9.86
CA LEU A 131 3.33 2.30 8.74
C LEU A 131 4.70 1.70 9.09
N VAL A 132 5.59 2.52 9.65
CA VAL A 132 7.00 2.17 9.88
C VAL A 132 7.13 0.92 10.77
N PRO A 133 6.39 0.79 11.89
CA PRO A 133 6.40 -0.44 12.69
C PRO A 133 5.91 -1.68 11.94
N CYS A 134 4.86 -1.58 11.11
CA CYS A 134 4.32 -2.73 10.37
C CYS A 134 5.35 -3.29 9.38
N MET A 135 6.05 -2.41 8.65
CA MET A 135 7.11 -2.82 7.73
C MET A 135 8.25 -3.56 8.43
N ARG A 136 8.63 -3.14 9.65
CA ARG A 136 9.73 -3.75 10.41
C ARG A 136 9.38 -5.11 11.00
N ARG A 137 8.12 -5.38 11.33
CA ARG A 137 7.69 -6.60 12.00
C ARG A 137 7.51 -7.76 11.03
N ASP A 138 6.86 -7.49 9.91
CA ASP A 138 6.17 -8.53 9.15
C ASP A 138 6.54 -8.49 7.66
N THR A 139 7.77 -8.09 7.30
CA THR A 139 8.19 -8.06 5.88
C THR A 139 9.64 -8.47 5.66
N ASN A 140 9.90 -9.06 4.50
CA ASN A 140 11.24 -9.20 3.93
C ASN A 140 11.57 -8.03 2.97
N LEU A 141 10.86 -6.90 3.08
CA LEU A 141 11.00 -5.80 2.12
C LEU A 141 12.31 -5.05 2.35
N ASP A 142 13.17 -5.09 1.34
CA ASP A 142 14.35 -4.25 1.22
C ASP A 142 13.97 -2.87 0.69
N GLU A 143 12.94 -2.77 -0.15
CA GLU A 143 12.49 -1.54 -0.79
C GLU A 143 10.97 -1.43 -0.86
N LEU A 144 10.45 -0.27 -0.46
CA LEU A 144 9.05 0.10 -0.58
C LEU A 144 8.91 1.45 -1.28
N THR A 145 8.31 1.44 -2.48
CA THR A 145 7.88 2.65 -3.17
C THR A 145 6.47 3.03 -2.72
N LEU A 146 6.32 4.22 -2.15
CA LEU A 146 5.02 4.78 -1.78
C LEU A 146 4.42 5.51 -2.97
N LEU A 147 3.27 5.03 -3.43
CA LEU A 147 2.52 5.63 -4.54
C LEU A 147 1.64 6.75 -3.98
N GLY A 148 2.14 7.98 -4.09
CA GLY A 148 1.55 9.16 -3.48
C GLY A 148 2.31 10.42 -3.84
N SER A 149 1.79 11.56 -3.40
CA SER A 149 2.39 12.85 -3.71
C SER A 149 3.78 13.00 -3.05
N PRO A 150 4.79 13.57 -3.75
CA PRO A 150 6.15 13.74 -3.20
C PRO A 150 6.23 14.64 -1.96
N ASP A 151 5.23 15.49 -1.71
CA ASP A 151 5.15 16.33 -0.51
C ASP A 151 5.05 15.52 0.79
N LEU A 152 4.61 14.26 0.70
CA LEU A 152 4.57 13.30 1.81
C LEU A 152 5.96 12.79 2.24
N ALA A 153 7.01 13.04 1.45
CA ALA A 153 8.37 12.63 1.80
C ALA A 153 8.89 13.31 3.08
N LYS A 154 8.52 14.57 3.32
CA LYS A 154 8.96 15.32 4.51
C LYS A 154 8.36 14.75 5.81
N PRO A 155 7.03 14.55 5.94
CA PRO A 155 6.46 13.88 7.10
C PRO A 155 7.08 12.49 7.37
N LEU A 156 7.31 11.69 6.31
CA LEU A 156 7.96 10.38 6.47
C LEU A 156 9.38 10.51 7.05
N ALA A 157 10.19 11.42 6.51
CA ALA A 157 11.55 11.64 7.00
C ALA A 157 11.58 12.04 8.48
N VAL A 158 10.62 12.86 8.92
CA VAL A 158 10.46 13.23 10.34
C VAL A 158 10.17 12.01 11.20
N VAL A 159 9.25 11.15 10.79
CA VAL A 159 8.89 9.93 11.53
C VAL A 159 10.07 8.95 11.59
N LEU A 160 10.78 8.74 10.47
CA LEU A 160 11.95 7.86 10.42
C LEU A 160 13.09 8.35 11.35
N GLU A 161 13.34 9.66 11.40
CA GLU A 161 14.35 10.21 12.31
C GLU A 161 13.94 10.08 13.78
N ARG A 162 12.65 10.27 14.11
CA ARG A 162 12.12 10.02 15.46
C ARG A 162 12.26 8.54 15.85
N ASP A 163 11.91 7.63 14.95
CA ASP A 163 12.02 6.18 15.14
C ASP A 163 13.48 5.75 15.40
N ARG A 164 14.41 6.25 14.58
CA ARG A 164 15.85 6.00 14.72
C ARG A 164 16.39 6.47 16.08
N ARG A 165 15.98 7.65 16.55
CA ARG A 165 16.38 8.17 17.87
C ARG A 165 15.85 7.31 19.01
N LYS A 166 14.60 6.83 18.92
CA LYS A 166 14.03 5.92 19.92
C LYS A 166 14.81 4.61 20.00
N ALA A 167 15.16 4.02 18.85
CA ALA A 167 15.95 2.78 18.80
C ALA A 167 17.35 2.94 19.44
N GLN A 168 18.00 4.09 19.26
CA GLN A 168 19.32 4.38 19.84
C GLN A 168 19.28 4.62 21.36
N SER A 169 18.16 5.15 21.89
CA SER A 169 18.00 5.42 23.32
C SER A 169 17.68 4.17 24.15
N ILE A 170 17.35 3.03 23.52
CA ILE A 170 16.99 1.77 24.20
C ILE A 170 18.22 0.89 24.48
N VAL A 171 19.39 1.18 23.86
CA VAL A 171 20.65 0.49 24.16
C VAL A 171 21.25 1.09 25.45
N PRO A 172 21.39 0.33 26.56
CA PRO A 172 21.95 0.88 27.78
C PRO A 172 23.44 1.20 27.60
N PRO A 173 23.99 2.24 28.27
CA PRO A 173 25.43 2.40 28.36
C PRO A 173 26.00 1.18 29.09
N GLY A 174 26.99 0.54 28.46
CA GLY A 174 27.71 -0.62 29.01
C GLY A 174 28.51 -0.31 30.27
#